data_AF-A0A4U3CD27-F1
#
_entry.id   AF-A0A4U3CD27-F1
#
_cell.length_a   1.000
_cell.length_b   1.000
_cell.length_c   1.000
_cell.angle_alpha   90.00
_cell.angle_beta   90.00
_cell.angle_gamma   90.00
#
_symmetry.space_group_name_H-M   'P 1'
#
loop_
_entity.id
_entity.type
_entity.pdbx_description
1 polymer ?
#
loop_
_entity_poly.entity_id
_entity_poly.type
_entity_poly.pdbx_seq_one_letter_code
_entity_poly.pdbx_strand_id
1 'polypeptide(L)'
;MRADNSHHLLAATQRRSQATHRRAAAALRRMDNAGVAVTFDAVAREAGVSRSWIYTQPDLRGEIERLRDRQRPTSGRVLPDRQRGTDASLLRRLELAAQRIRHLEEDNKRLRRALAEALGERRADTPSRPRHDALAPRVSGVIGPC
;
A
#
# COMPACT_ATOMS: atom_id res chain seq x y z
N MET A 1 39.27 -39.76 -6.03
CA MET A 1 38.02 -39.91 -5.24
C MET A 1 37.10 -38.73 -5.54
N ARG A 2 35.94 -38.93 -6.16
CA ARG A 2 34.93 -37.86 -6.31
C ARG A 2 34.27 -37.67 -4.95
N ALA A 3 34.35 -36.46 -4.38
CA ALA A 3 33.61 -36.13 -3.18
C ALA A 3 32.11 -36.26 -3.49
N ASP A 4 31.38 -36.98 -2.65
CA ASP A 4 29.94 -37.15 -2.79
C ASP A 4 29.22 -35.85 -2.38
N ASN A 5 29.19 -34.90 -3.32
CA ASN A 5 28.58 -33.58 -3.14
C ASN A 5 27.05 -33.64 -3.20
N SER A 6 26.46 -34.81 -3.46
CA SER A 6 25.01 -34.99 -3.61
C SER A 6 24.26 -34.55 -2.36
N HIS A 7 24.76 -34.90 -1.17
CA HIS A 7 24.15 -34.53 0.10
C HIS A 7 24.11 -33.01 0.31
N HIS A 8 25.18 -32.29 -0.05
CA HIS A 8 25.24 -30.83 0.04
C HIS A 8 24.27 -30.15 -0.94
N LEU A 9 24.12 -30.69 -2.15
CA LEU A 9 23.18 -30.19 -3.15
C LEU A 9 21.71 -30.44 -2.76
N LEU A 10 21.41 -31.61 -2.20
CA LEU A 10 20.09 -31.93 -1.65
C LEU A 10 19.74 -31.00 -0.49
N ALA A 11 20.66 -30.84 0.47
CA ALA A 11 20.47 -29.94 1.60
C ALA A 11 20.26 -28.47 1.16
N ALA A 12 21.03 -28.00 0.17
CA ALA A 12 20.86 -26.66 -0.37
C ALA A 12 19.50 -26.47 -1.05
N THR A 13 19.04 -27.46 -1.81
CA THR A 13 17.72 -27.44 -2.46
C THR A 13 16.60 -27.42 -1.43
N GLN A 14 16.71 -28.24 -0.38
CA GLN A 14 15.73 -28.28 0.70
C GLN A 14 15.67 -26.96 1.49
N ARG A 15 16.80 -26.32 1.73
CA ARG A 15 16.81 -24.99 2.36
C ARG A 15 16.12 -23.94 1.49
N ARG A 16 16.35 -23.95 0.18
CA ARG A 16 15.72 -23.02 -0.76
C ARG A 16 14.20 -23.22 -0.85
N SER A 17 13.74 -24.47 -0.90
CA SER A 17 12.30 -24.79 -0.93
C SER A 17 11.61 -24.30 0.34
N GLN A 18 12.16 -24.60 1.52
CA GLN A 18 11.62 -24.16 2.80
C GLN A 18 11.62 -22.64 2.95
N ALA A 19 12.69 -21.96 2.52
CA ALA A 19 12.76 -20.49 2.57
C ALA A 19 11.68 -19.85 1.69
N THR A 20 11.42 -20.44 0.51
CA THR A 20 10.39 -19.96 -0.42
C THR A 20 8.99 -20.17 0.14
N HIS A 21 8.76 -21.32 0.77
CA HIS A 21 7.54 -21.64 1.49
C HIS A 21 7.25 -20.65 2.62
N ARG A 22 8.23 -20.42 3.50
CA ARG A 22 8.12 -19.47 4.61
C ARG A 22 7.79 -18.06 4.12
N ARG A 23 8.37 -17.63 2.99
CA ARG A 23 8.11 -16.32 2.39
C ARG A 23 6.67 -16.20 1.90
N ALA A 24 6.15 -17.23 1.23
CA ALA A 24 4.76 -17.28 0.77
C ALA A 24 3.76 -17.28 1.94
N ALA A 25 4.02 -18.07 2.98
CA ALA A 25 3.21 -18.07 4.18
C ALA A 25 3.23 -16.71 4.91
N ALA A 26 4.39 -16.04 4.94
CA ALA A 26 4.50 -14.70 5.51
C ALA A 26 3.74 -13.64 4.70
N ALA A 27 3.79 -13.73 3.36
CA ALA A 27 3.01 -12.87 2.47
C ALA A 27 1.51 -13.00 2.73
N LEU A 28 1.01 -14.24 2.84
CA LEU A 28 -0.40 -14.50 3.19
C LEU A 28 -0.82 -13.82 4.49
N ARG A 29 -0.03 -13.99 5.57
CA ARG A 29 -0.33 -13.35 6.86
C ARG A 29 -0.33 -11.83 6.79
N ARG A 30 0.61 -11.22 6.04
CA ARG A 30 0.62 -9.76 5.86
C ARG A 30 -0.61 -9.28 5.11
N MET A 31 -1.01 -9.97 4.05
CA MET A 31 -2.18 -9.62 3.26
C MET A 31 -3.47 -9.74 4.06
N ASP A 32 -3.61 -10.81 4.85
CA ASP A 32 -4.77 -11.03 5.74
C ASP A 32 -4.86 -9.92 6.80
N ASN A 33 -3.75 -9.63 7.49
CA ASN A 33 -3.69 -8.56 8.50
C ASN A 33 -3.98 -7.16 7.92
N ALA A 34 -3.61 -6.93 6.66
CA ALA A 34 -3.88 -5.67 5.96
C ALA A 34 -5.32 -5.57 5.40
N GLY A 35 -6.12 -6.64 5.49
CA GLY A 35 -7.47 -6.70 4.92
C GLY A 35 -7.49 -6.62 3.39
N VAL A 36 -6.37 -6.93 2.73
CA VAL A 36 -6.26 -6.91 1.27
C VAL A 36 -6.82 -8.22 0.72
N ALA A 37 -7.47 -8.14 -0.45
CA ALA A 37 -8.02 -9.30 -1.13
C ALA A 37 -6.94 -10.38 -1.36
N VAL A 38 -7.11 -11.55 -0.74
CA VAL A 38 -6.19 -12.67 -0.87
C VAL A 38 -6.52 -13.42 -2.15
N THR A 39 -5.65 -13.34 -3.15
CA THR A 39 -5.81 -14.06 -4.42
C THR A 39 -4.52 -14.77 -4.79
N PHE A 40 -4.61 -15.87 -5.55
CA PHE A 40 -3.42 -16.60 -6.02
C PHE A 40 -2.42 -15.68 -6.74
N ASP A 41 -2.92 -14.70 -7.51
CA ASP A 41 -2.08 -13.71 -8.18
C ASP A 41 -1.38 -12.78 -7.21
N ALA A 42 -2.15 -12.17 -6.31
CA ALA A 42 -1.64 -11.19 -5.38
C ALA A 42 -0.63 -11.82 -4.43
N VAL A 43 -0.87 -13.06 -4.00
CA VAL A 43 0.05 -13.84 -3.16
C VAL A 43 1.33 -14.19 -3.92
N ALA A 44 1.22 -14.61 -5.19
CA ALA A 44 2.38 -14.89 -6.04
C ALA A 44 3.28 -13.66 -6.19
N ARG A 45 2.68 -12.50 -6.48
CA ARG A 45 3.38 -11.23 -6.61
C ARG A 45 4.03 -10.78 -5.30
N GLU A 46 3.28 -10.83 -4.19
CA GLU A 46 3.76 -10.41 -2.87
C GLU A 46 4.88 -11.33 -2.33
N ALA A 47 4.80 -12.62 -2.62
CA ALA A 47 5.80 -13.60 -2.18
C ALA A 47 6.99 -13.77 -3.14
N GLY A 48 6.95 -13.14 -4.32
CA GLY A 48 7.97 -13.29 -5.36
C GLY A 48 8.09 -14.73 -5.87
N VAL A 49 6.97 -15.43 -6.04
CA VAL A 49 6.91 -16.81 -6.55
C VAL A 49 5.96 -16.89 -7.76
N SER A 50 6.08 -17.95 -8.55
CA SER A 50 5.14 -18.16 -9.66
C SER A 50 3.80 -18.71 -9.16
N ARG A 51 2.72 -18.43 -9.88
CA ARG A 51 1.40 -19.05 -9.63
C ARG A 51 1.47 -20.58 -9.72
N SER A 52 2.19 -21.11 -10.71
CA SER A 52 2.37 -22.55 -10.89
C SER A 52 2.98 -23.20 -9.65
N TRP A 53 3.99 -22.55 -9.05
CA TRP A 53 4.60 -23.00 -7.81
C TRP A 53 3.60 -22.97 -6.63
N ILE A 54 2.71 -21.98 -6.55
CA ILE A 54 1.66 -21.99 -5.50
C ILE A 54 0.73 -23.21 -5.67
N TYR A 55 0.37 -23.58 -6.91
CA TYR A 55 -0.48 -24.73 -7.15
C TYR A 55 0.15 -26.07 -6.79
N THR A 56 1.48 -26.18 -6.77
CA THR A 56 2.14 -27.40 -6.30
C THR A 56 2.06 -27.54 -4.77
N GLN A 57 1.74 -26.46 -4.04
CA GLN A 57 1.76 -26.38 -2.58
C GLN A 57 0.31 -26.45 -2.03
N PRO A 58 -0.17 -27.65 -1.64
CA PRO A 58 -1.58 -27.85 -1.28
C PRO A 58 -1.98 -27.07 -0.02
N ASP A 59 -1.05 -26.87 0.91
CA ASP A 59 -1.27 -26.11 2.14
C ASP A 59 -1.47 -24.62 1.87
N LEU A 60 -0.64 -24.02 1.01
CA LEU A 60 -0.80 -22.63 0.58
C LEU A 60 -2.10 -22.44 -0.22
N ARG A 61 -2.45 -23.39 -1.07
CA ARG A 61 -3.71 -23.37 -1.82
C ARG A 61 -4.91 -23.38 -0.88
N GLY A 62 -4.97 -24.32 0.07
CA GLY A 62 -6.06 -24.42 1.02
C GLY A 62 -6.20 -23.16 1.88
N GLU A 63 -5.09 -22.56 2.27
CA GLU A 63 -5.11 -21.33 3.05
C GLU A 63 -5.62 -20.13 2.23
N ILE A 64 -5.24 -20.01 0.96
CA ILE A 64 -5.74 -18.98 0.05
C ILE A 64 -7.26 -19.12 -0.14
N GLU A 65 -7.74 -20.35 -0.38
CA GLU A 65 -9.18 -20.64 -0.54
C GLU A 65 -9.95 -20.29 0.74
N ARG A 66 -9.46 -20.71 1.90
CA ARG A 66 -10.05 -20.41 3.22
C ARG A 66 -10.14 -18.91 3.49
N LEU A 67 -9.07 -18.16 3.23
CA LEU A 67 -9.04 -16.71 3.41
C LEU A 67 -9.97 -15.99 2.43
N ARG A 68 -10.05 -16.48 1.18
CA ARG A 68 -11.03 -15.98 0.20
C ARG A 68 -12.46 -16.19 0.64
N ASP A 69 -12.80 -17.37 1.14
CA ASP A 69 -14.16 -17.65 1.60
C ASP A 69 -14.56 -16.80 2.80
N ARG A 70 -13.60 -16.48 3.68
CA ARG A 70 -13.80 -15.53 4.80
C ARG A 70 -13.97 -14.09 4.33
N GLN A 71 -13.23 -13.69 3.30
CA GLN A 71 -13.30 -12.34 2.72
C GLN A 71 -14.47 -12.17 1.75
N ARG A 72 -15.08 -13.28 1.29
CA ARG A 72 -16.27 -13.24 0.45
C ARG A 72 -17.45 -12.79 1.32
N PRO A 73 -18.07 -11.63 1.03
CA PRO A 73 -19.33 -11.29 1.66
C PRO A 73 -20.32 -12.39 1.28
N THR A 74 -20.95 -13.03 2.27
CA THR A 74 -21.92 -14.12 2.13
C THR A 74 -22.99 -13.78 1.09
N SER A 75 -22.70 -14.09 -0.17
CA SER A 75 -23.56 -13.93 -1.34
C SER A 75 -23.45 -15.26 -2.09
N GLY A 76 -24.05 -16.29 -1.50
CA GLY A 76 -23.89 -17.64 -2.03
C GLY A 76 -24.58 -18.76 -1.25
N ARG A 77 -25.41 -18.46 -0.24
CA ARG A 77 -26.30 -19.46 0.34
C ARG A 77 -27.71 -18.90 0.29
N VAL A 78 -28.52 -19.49 -0.60
CA VAL A 78 -29.96 -19.22 -0.72
C VAL A 78 -30.56 -19.25 0.69
N LEU A 79 -31.05 -18.10 1.15
CA LEU A 79 -31.55 -17.93 2.50
C LEU A 79 -33.08 -17.75 2.43
N PRO A 80 -33.85 -18.52 3.23
CA PRO A 80 -35.30 -18.50 3.15
C PRO A 80 -35.88 -17.17 3.65
N ASP A 81 -37.11 -16.91 3.25
CA ASP A 81 -37.84 -15.64 3.15
C ASP A 81 -37.88 -14.70 4.39
N ARG A 82 -37.30 -15.09 5.52
CA ARG A 82 -37.20 -14.28 6.75
C ARG A 82 -36.08 -13.23 6.72
N GLN A 83 -35.17 -13.25 5.74
CA GLN A 83 -34.07 -12.27 5.64
C GLN A 83 -34.36 -10.98 4.86
N ARG A 84 -35.59 -10.73 4.37
CA ARG A 84 -35.92 -9.45 3.73
C ARG A 84 -35.72 -8.22 4.63
N GLY A 85 -35.64 -8.41 5.95
CA GLY A 85 -35.22 -7.36 6.90
C GLY A 85 -33.76 -6.91 6.79
N THR A 86 -32.91 -7.62 6.05
CA THR A 86 -31.46 -7.38 5.98
C THR A 86 -31.04 -6.49 4.81
N ASP A 87 -31.72 -6.56 3.67
CA ASP A 87 -31.35 -5.77 2.47
C ASP A 87 -31.68 -4.29 2.62
N ALA A 88 -32.86 -3.95 3.16
CA ALA A 88 -33.22 -2.57 3.46
C ALA A 88 -32.29 -1.94 4.53
N SER A 89 -31.87 -2.74 5.52
CA SER A 89 -30.86 -2.33 6.50
C SER A 89 -29.49 -2.14 5.86
N LEU A 90 -29.11 -2.98 4.89
CA LEU A 90 -27.83 -2.88 4.18
C LEU A 90 -27.80 -1.65 3.27
N LEU A 91 -28.86 -1.40 2.52
CA LEU A 91 -29.02 -0.18 1.70
C LEU A 91 -28.96 1.08 2.56
N ARG A 92 -29.65 1.10 3.70
CA ARG A 92 -29.58 2.23 4.65
C ARG A 92 -28.16 2.45 5.18
N ARG A 93 -27.41 1.39 5.48
CA ARG A 93 -26.00 1.51 5.90
C ARG A 93 -25.11 2.03 4.77
N LEU A 94 -25.35 1.62 3.53
CA LEU A 94 -24.64 2.13 2.35
C LEU A 94 -24.93 3.61 2.10
N GLU A 95 -26.20 4.02 2.22
CA GLU A 95 -26.61 5.42 2.10
C GLU A 95 -25.95 6.30 3.16
N LEU A 96 -25.97 5.86 4.43
CA LEU A 96 -25.32 6.57 5.53
C LEU A 96 -23.80 6.67 5.32
N ALA A 97 -23.15 5.59 4.87
CA ALA A 97 -21.73 5.59 4.56
C ALA A 97 -21.41 6.56 3.40
N ALA A 98 -22.21 6.55 2.33
CA ALA A 98 -22.05 7.46 1.21
C ALA A 98 -22.26 8.93 1.60
N GLN A 99 -23.24 9.21 2.47
CA GLN A 99 -23.46 10.54 3.03
C GLN A 99 -22.24 10.99 3.86
N ARG A 100 -21.69 10.11 4.70
CA ARG A 100 -20.53 10.42 5.51
C ARG A 100 -19.29 10.69 4.66
N ILE A 101 -19.08 9.94 3.59
CA ILE A 101 -17.99 10.17 2.64
C ILE A 101 -18.12 11.55 2.00
N ARG A 102 -19.29 11.91 1.46
CA ARG A 102 -19.52 13.22 0.85
C ARG A 102 -19.22 14.36 1.82
N HIS A 103 -19.72 14.26 3.05
CA HIS A 103 -19.46 15.27 4.09
C HIS A 103 -17.97 15.40 4.41
N LEU A 104 -17.25 14.28 4.54
CA LEU A 104 -15.81 14.30 4.79
C LEU A 104 -15.03 14.88 3.59
N GLU A 105 -15.45 14.62 2.36
CA GLU A 105 -14.86 15.21 1.16
C GLU A 105 -15.07 16.73 1.10
N GLU A 106 -16.25 17.21 1.46
CA GLU A 106 -16.57 18.64 1.56
C GLU A 106 -15.72 19.34 2.63
N ASP A 107 -15.63 18.75 3.81
CA ASP A 107 -14.79 19.24 4.90
C ASP A 107 -13.32 19.28 4.49
N ASN A 108 -12.84 18.22 3.83
CA ASN A 108 -11.47 18.15 3.33
C ASN A 108 -11.19 19.27 2.31
N LYS A 109 -12.13 19.52 1.38
CA LYS A 109 -12.03 20.63 0.42
C LYS A 109 -12.05 21.99 1.12
N ARG A 110 -12.86 22.18 2.18
CA ARG A 110 -12.89 23.42 2.97
C ARG A 110 -11.56 23.65 3.67
N LEU A 111 -11.04 22.64 4.37
CA LEU A 111 -9.78 22.72 5.09
C LEU A 111 -8.59 22.97 4.16
N ARG A 112 -8.57 22.34 2.98
CA ARG A 112 -7.53 22.59 1.97
C ARG A 112 -7.56 24.03 1.45
N ARG A 113 -8.74 24.62 1.27
CA ARG A 113 -8.88 26.03 0.87
C ARG A 113 -8.37 26.98 1.96
N ALA A 114 -8.81 26.78 3.20
CA ALA A 114 -8.34 27.58 4.33
C ALA A 114 -6.81 27.49 4.50
N LEU A 115 -6.24 26.30 4.31
CA LEU A 115 -4.79 26.11 4.33
C LEU A 115 -4.10 26.86 3.18
N ALA A 116 -4.66 26.81 1.97
CA ALA A 116 -4.10 27.51 0.81
C ALA A 116 -4.15 29.04 0.99
N GLU A 117 -5.23 29.57 1.56
CA GLU A 117 -5.40 30.99 1.89
C GLU A 117 -4.38 31.43 2.93
N ALA A 118 -4.29 30.73 4.07
CA ALA A 118 -3.31 31.04 5.12
C ALA A 118 -1.86 30.95 4.63
N LEU A 119 -1.55 29.99 3.75
CA LEU A 119 -0.23 29.89 3.12
C LEU A 119 0.00 31.01 2.09
N GLY A 120 -1.05 31.49 1.42
CA GLY A 120 -1.02 32.64 0.53
C GLY A 120 -0.72 33.93 1.27
N GLU A 121 -1.43 34.19 2.37
CA GLU A 121 -1.19 35.34 3.27
C GLU A 121 0.25 35.36 3.77
N ARG A 122 0.75 34.22 4.26
CA ARG A 122 2.15 34.11 4.72
C ARG A 122 3.18 34.39 3.62
N ARG A 123 2.88 34.08 2.35
CA ARG A 123 3.75 34.41 1.22
C ARG A 123 3.66 35.88 0.84
N ALA A 124 2.48 36.50 0.93
CA ALA A 124 2.30 37.92 0.69
C ALA A 124 2.98 38.79 1.77
N ASP A 125 2.95 38.35 3.03
CA ASP A 125 3.64 38.97 4.17
C ASP A 125 5.15 38.71 4.18
N THR A 126 5.67 37.80 3.34
CA THR A 126 7.11 37.63 3.17
C THR A 126 7.57 38.62 2.11
N PRO A 127 8.20 39.77 2.47
CA PRO A 127 8.68 40.71 1.46
C PRO A 127 9.68 40.00 0.56
N SER A 128 9.44 40.04 -0.75
CA SER A 128 10.38 39.56 -1.74
C SER A 128 11.69 40.33 -1.55
N ARG A 129 12.71 39.65 -1.04
CA ARG A 129 14.04 40.22 -0.88
C ARG A 129 14.48 40.68 -2.28
N PRO A 130 14.70 41.98 -2.52
CA PRO A 130 15.01 42.43 -3.86
C PRO A 130 16.31 41.76 -4.31
N ARG A 131 16.27 41.13 -5.48
CA ARG A 131 17.49 40.69 -6.16
C ARG A 131 18.31 41.94 -6.39
N HIS A 132 19.45 42.03 -5.72
CA HIS A 132 20.43 43.10 -5.92
C HIS A 132 21.08 42.92 -7.30
N ASP A 133 20.35 43.31 -8.35
CA ASP A 133 20.93 43.62 -9.65
C ASP A 133 20.91 45.14 -9.81
N ALA A 134 22.09 45.75 -9.67
CA ALA A 134 22.62 46.79 -10.56
C ALA A 134 23.86 47.49 -9.94
N LEU A 135 24.96 47.45 -10.69
CA LEU A 135 26.09 48.40 -10.85
C LEU A 135 26.02 49.73 -10.04
N ALA A 136 27.08 50.38 -9.53
CA ALA A 136 28.54 50.32 -9.64
C ALA A 136 29.13 51.38 -8.63
N PRO A 137 30.30 52.00 -8.88
CA PRO A 137 31.67 51.54 -8.66
C PRO A 137 32.30 52.19 -7.40
N ARG A 138 33.31 51.58 -6.79
CA ARG A 138 34.15 52.26 -5.79
C ARG A 138 35.64 52.18 -6.14
N VAL A 139 36.04 53.23 -6.85
CA VAL A 139 37.26 54.05 -6.76
C VAL A 139 38.57 53.40 -6.26
N SER A 140 39.57 53.53 -7.13
CA SER A 140 41.03 53.45 -6.95
C SER A 140 41.56 53.92 -5.58
N GLY A 141 42.55 53.17 -5.06
CA GLY A 141 43.44 53.57 -3.97
C GLY A 141 44.75 52.78 -4.06
N VAL A 142 45.79 53.47 -4.51
CA VAL A 142 47.14 52.98 -4.85
C VAL A 142 47.99 52.76 -3.58
N ILE A 143 49.06 51.95 -3.74
CA ILE A 143 50.43 52.08 -3.17
C ILE A 143 50.86 50.96 -2.21
N GLY A 144 51.89 50.21 -2.63
CA GLY A 144 52.87 49.53 -1.78
C GLY A 144 54.07 49.02 -2.62
N PRO A 145 55.34 49.26 -2.24
CA PRO A 145 56.47 49.38 -3.18
C PRO A 145 57.42 48.16 -3.22
N CYS A 146 58.37 48.21 -4.16
CA CYS A 146 59.43 47.25 -4.47
C CYS A 146 60.41 46.96 -3.33
#